data_AF-A0A150WK21-F1
#
_entry.id   AF-A0A150WK21-F1
#
_cell.length_a   1.000
_cell.length_b   1.000
_cell.length_c   1.000
_cell.angle_alpha   90.00
_cell.angle_beta   90.00
_cell.angle_gamma   90.00
#
_symmetry.space_group_name_H-M   'P 1'
#
loop_
_entity.id
_entity.type
_entity.pdbx_description
1 polymer ?
#
loop_
_entity_poly.entity_id
_entity_poly.type
_entity_poly.pdbx_seq_one_letter_code
_entity_poly.pdbx_strand_id
1 'polypeptide(L)'
;MKLLSVLLILLTSQTLMAKTSGRMVGPFMLISLASHTSDGVVDGTPKRLYELMNVPEKPSNMGPGKALSTEKRVLNFVCNSRGQDAYQCAINIHKTQFSQISPNKASFEVHGAAAQAIFAEFHSENGVFSFRDEENLFAIEATPDRFLIVFSTSGV
;
A
#
# COMPACT_ATOMS: atom_id res chain seq x y z
N MET A 1 -21.72 -47.29 18.97
CA MET A 1 -21.53 -46.77 17.60
C MET A 1 -22.30 -45.45 17.46
N LYS A 2 -21.72 -44.45 16.78
CA LYS A 2 -22.29 -43.12 16.46
C LYS A 2 -21.95 -41.98 17.44
N LEU A 3 -20.66 -41.86 17.75
CA LEU A 3 -19.99 -40.63 18.21
C LEU A 3 -18.91 -40.36 17.16
N LEU A 4 -19.20 -39.52 16.16
CA LEU A 4 -18.31 -38.93 15.15
C LEU A 4 -19.19 -38.60 13.95
N SER A 5 -19.45 -37.32 13.66
CA SER A 5 -19.79 -36.83 12.30
C SER A 5 -20.21 -35.35 12.27
N VAL A 6 -20.42 -34.66 13.39
CA VAL A 6 -20.91 -33.27 13.40
C VAL A 6 -19.81 -32.30 13.88
N LEU A 7 -18.68 -32.27 13.17
CA LEU A 7 -17.64 -31.28 13.40
C LEU A 7 -16.86 -30.97 12.11
N LEU A 8 -17.57 -30.60 11.03
CA LEU A 8 -16.94 -30.35 9.73
C LEU A 8 -17.55 -29.16 8.95
N ILE A 9 -18.01 -28.10 9.63
CA ILE A 9 -18.63 -26.93 8.93
C ILE A 9 -18.24 -25.57 9.56
N LEU A 10 -17.05 -25.40 10.14
CA LEU A 10 -16.67 -24.10 10.73
C LEU A 10 -15.30 -23.56 10.31
N LEU A 11 -14.74 -24.06 9.21
CA LEU A 11 -13.53 -23.49 8.60
C LEU A 11 -13.82 -22.98 7.18
N THR A 12 -14.87 -22.17 7.04
CA THR A 12 -14.91 -21.21 5.93
C THR A 12 -13.97 -20.07 6.31
N SER A 13 -12.68 -20.27 6.04
CA SER A 13 -11.68 -19.21 6.03
C SER A 13 -12.16 -18.16 5.01
N GLN A 14 -12.76 -17.08 5.50
CA GLN A 14 -13.06 -15.92 4.68
C GLN A 14 -11.71 -15.35 4.25
N THR A 15 -11.32 -15.60 3.00
CA THR A 15 -10.18 -14.92 2.40
C THR A 15 -10.59 -13.47 2.23
N LEU A 16 -10.21 -12.62 3.18
CA LEU A 16 -10.25 -11.17 3.05
C LEU A 16 -9.37 -10.81 1.85
N MET A 17 -10.01 -10.61 0.70
CA MET A 17 -9.34 -10.07 -0.47
C MET A 17 -9.49 -8.56 -0.40
N ALA A 18 -8.52 -7.90 0.24
CA ALA A 18 -7.97 -6.70 -0.36
C ALA A 18 -7.62 -7.00 -1.83
N LYS A 19 -7.60 -6.01 -2.72
CA LYS A 19 -7.09 -6.24 -4.08
C LYS A 19 -5.98 -5.26 -4.38
N THR A 20 -4.88 -5.43 -3.67
CA THR A 20 -3.60 -4.83 -4.05
C THR A 20 -3.25 -5.37 -5.43
N SER A 21 -3.11 -4.47 -6.39
CA SER A 21 -2.79 -4.85 -7.77
C SER A 21 -1.71 -3.94 -8.32
N GLY A 22 -0.87 -4.49 -9.18
CA GLY A 22 0.19 -3.76 -9.85
C GLY A 22 0.10 -3.97 -11.35
N ARG A 23 0.36 -2.91 -12.12
CA ARG A 23 0.48 -2.97 -13.57
C ARG A 23 1.68 -2.15 -14.02
N MET A 24 2.56 -2.77 -14.80
CA MET A 24 3.59 -2.03 -15.50
C MET A 24 3.00 -1.26 -16.68
N VAL A 25 3.34 0.02 -16.78
CA VAL A 25 2.98 0.91 -17.89
C VAL A 25 4.26 1.61 -18.36
N GLY A 26 4.92 1.06 -19.38
CA GLY A 26 6.20 1.59 -19.86
C GLY A 26 7.27 1.56 -18.76
N PRO A 27 7.90 2.69 -18.40
CA PRO A 27 8.90 2.76 -17.34
C PRO A 27 8.30 2.87 -15.92
N PHE A 28 6.99 2.71 -15.77
CA PHE A 28 6.27 2.91 -14.51
C PHE A 28 5.69 1.60 -13.98
N MET A 29 5.68 1.43 -12.67
CA MET A 29 4.79 0.49 -11.98
C MET A 29 3.67 1.30 -11.32
N LEU A 30 2.43 1.02 -11.70
CA LEU A 30 1.24 1.55 -11.04
C LEU A 30 0.68 0.50 -10.09
N ILE A 31 0.70 0.78 -8.80
CA ILE A 31 0.16 -0.06 -7.74
C ILE A 31 -1.13 0.59 -7.23
N SER A 32 -2.20 -0.18 -7.12
CA SER A 32 -3.50 0.28 -6.63
C SER A 32 -3.92 -0.56 -5.44
N LEU A 33 -4.31 0.10 -4.35
CA LEU A 33 -4.95 -0.49 -3.18
C LEU A 33 -6.35 0.14 -3.10
N ALA A 34 -7.40 -0.66 -3.04
CA ALA A 34 -8.79 -0.17 -3.11
C ALA A 34 -9.66 -0.85 -2.05
N SER A 35 -10.46 -0.05 -1.34
CA SER A 35 -11.27 -0.52 -0.20
C SER A 35 -12.47 -1.37 -0.59
N HIS A 36 -12.86 -1.41 -1.86
CA HIS A 36 -13.99 -2.21 -2.31
C HIS A 36 -13.57 -3.17 -3.40
N THR A 37 -13.87 -4.44 -3.19
CA THR A 37 -13.81 -5.48 -4.21
C THR A 37 -15.15 -5.63 -4.93
N SER A 38 -15.13 -6.31 -6.08
CA SER A 38 -16.32 -6.53 -6.92
C SER A 38 -17.42 -7.37 -6.24
N ASP A 39 -17.11 -8.06 -5.15
CA ASP A 39 -18.00 -8.87 -4.33
C ASP A 39 -18.51 -8.12 -3.07
N GLY A 40 -18.14 -6.84 -2.89
CA GLY A 40 -18.65 -6.00 -1.80
C GLY A 40 -17.93 -6.13 -0.46
N VAL A 41 -16.81 -6.88 -0.40
CA VAL A 41 -15.95 -6.93 0.78
C VAL A 41 -15.22 -5.58 0.96
N VAL A 42 -15.11 -5.12 2.21
CA VAL A 42 -14.43 -3.88 2.56
C VAL A 42 -13.02 -4.21 3.05
N ASP A 43 -12.03 -3.72 2.32
CA ASP A 43 -10.61 -3.79 2.68
C ASP A 43 -10.20 -2.51 3.43
N GLY A 44 -9.74 -2.69 4.67
CA GLY A 44 -9.29 -1.62 5.55
C GLY A 44 -7.89 -1.11 5.22
N THR A 45 -7.12 -1.82 4.38
CA THR A 45 -5.72 -1.52 4.03
C THR A 45 -5.53 -0.09 3.52
N PRO A 46 -6.30 0.42 2.53
CA PRO A 46 -6.08 1.76 2.00
C PRO A 46 -6.45 2.85 3.01
N LYS A 47 -7.47 2.61 3.85
CA LYS A 47 -7.86 3.51 4.94
C LYS A 47 -6.76 3.60 5.99
N ARG A 48 -6.24 2.46 6.46
CA ARG A 48 -5.11 2.41 7.40
C ARG A 48 -3.90 3.16 6.85
N LEU A 49 -3.56 2.96 5.58
CA LEU A 49 -2.44 3.65 4.95
C LEU A 49 -2.68 5.17 4.87
N TYR A 50 -3.89 5.60 4.50
CA TYR A 50 -4.29 7.01 4.50
C TYR A 50 -4.14 7.67 5.88
N GLU A 51 -4.58 6.98 6.94
CA GLU A 51 -4.50 7.45 8.32
C GLU A 51 -3.06 7.54 8.80
N LEU A 52 -2.19 6.62 8.37
CA LEU A 52 -0.77 6.59 8.71
C LEU A 52 0.08 7.64 7.97
N MET A 53 -0.42 8.24 6.89
CA MET A 53 0.27 9.33 6.20
C MET A 53 0.19 10.64 7.02
N ASN A 54 1.35 11.16 7.41
CA ASN A 54 1.53 12.42 8.13
C ASN A 54 1.72 13.61 7.16
N VAL A 55 0.80 13.76 6.21
CA VAL A 55 0.75 14.90 5.28
C VAL A 55 -0.64 15.54 5.31
N PRO A 56 -0.74 16.86 5.05
CA PRO A 56 -2.03 17.54 5.02
C PRO A 56 -2.95 16.96 3.94
N GLU A 57 -4.21 16.80 4.30
CA GLU A 57 -5.28 16.49 3.37
C GLU A 57 -5.56 17.70 2.47
N LYS A 58 -5.77 17.45 1.17
CA LYS A 58 -6.08 18.46 0.17
C LYS A 58 -7.31 18.05 -0.63
N PRO A 59 -8.20 18.99 -1.00
CA PRO A 59 -9.32 18.68 -1.87
C PRO A 59 -8.84 18.30 -3.28
N SER A 60 -9.51 17.33 -3.91
CA SER A 60 -9.26 16.93 -5.29
C SER A 60 -10.57 16.55 -6.01
N ASN A 61 -10.52 16.38 -7.33
CA ASN A 61 -11.66 15.91 -8.12
C ASN A 61 -12.14 14.51 -7.72
N MET A 62 -11.32 13.73 -7.00
CA MET A 62 -11.63 12.38 -6.54
C MET A 62 -12.01 12.33 -5.05
N GLY A 63 -12.27 13.49 -4.43
CA GLY A 63 -12.46 13.63 -2.98
C GLY A 63 -11.21 14.16 -2.27
N PRO A 64 -11.28 14.37 -0.95
CA PRO A 64 -10.10 14.75 -0.17
C PRO A 64 -9.01 13.68 -0.27
N GLY A 65 -7.76 14.12 -0.37
CA GLY A 65 -6.63 13.24 -0.60
C GLY A 65 -5.37 13.68 0.11
N LYS A 66 -4.53 12.70 0.42
CA LYS A 66 -3.17 12.87 0.88
C LYS A 66 -2.24 12.42 -0.22
N ALA A 67 -1.21 13.22 -0.47
CA ALA A 67 -0.23 12.92 -1.50
C ALA A 67 1.17 13.19 -0.99
N LEU A 68 2.07 12.24 -1.23
CA LEU A 68 3.50 12.43 -1.13
C LEU A 68 4.16 12.21 -2.49
N SER A 69 5.18 13.00 -2.74
CA SER A 69 5.96 12.94 -3.97
C SER A 69 7.40 13.21 -3.61
N THR A 70 8.27 12.29 -3.98
CA THR A 70 9.70 12.48 -3.77
C THR A 70 10.24 13.51 -4.73
N GLU A 71 11.45 14.00 -4.46
CA GLU A 71 12.20 14.79 -5.44
C GLU A 71 12.20 14.10 -6.81
N LYS A 72 12.05 14.88 -7.88
CA LYS A 72 11.99 14.41 -9.28
C LYS A 72 10.82 13.45 -9.60
N ARG A 73 9.83 13.33 -8.71
CA ARG A 73 8.59 12.52 -8.90
C ARG A 73 8.87 11.04 -9.20
N VAL A 74 9.96 10.49 -8.65
CA VAL A 74 10.35 9.09 -8.87
C VAL A 74 9.43 8.11 -8.14
N LEU A 75 8.88 8.53 -7.01
CA LEU A 75 7.79 7.89 -6.30
C LEU A 75 6.68 8.93 -6.13
N ASN A 76 5.48 8.58 -6.58
CA ASN A 76 4.27 9.36 -6.32
C ASN A 76 3.27 8.46 -5.61
N PHE A 77 2.69 8.98 -4.55
CA PHE A 77 1.78 8.23 -3.71
C PHE A 77 0.60 9.14 -3.44
N VAL A 78 -0.60 8.70 -3.81
CA VAL A 78 -1.85 9.44 -3.59
C VAL A 78 -2.86 8.50 -2.96
N CYS A 79 -3.35 8.81 -1.76
CA CYS A 79 -4.55 8.18 -1.21
C CYS A 79 -5.69 9.18 -1.17
N ASN A 80 -6.88 8.79 -1.62
CA ASN A 80 -8.10 9.61 -1.58
C ASN A 80 -9.19 8.92 -0.77
N SER A 81 -10.03 9.72 -0.11
CA SER A 81 -11.28 9.30 0.52
C SER A 81 -12.47 9.75 -0.33
N ARG A 82 -13.36 8.82 -0.66
CA ARG A 82 -14.60 9.05 -1.44
C ARG A 82 -15.87 8.96 -0.59
N GLY A 83 -15.74 8.82 0.72
CA GLY A 83 -16.85 8.59 1.66
C GLY A 83 -16.40 7.87 2.92
N GLN A 84 -17.33 7.46 3.78
CA GLN A 84 -17.00 6.91 5.10
C GLN A 84 -16.07 5.68 5.05
N ASP A 85 -16.16 4.84 4.02
CA ASP A 85 -15.36 3.61 3.90
C ASP A 85 -14.76 3.37 2.49
N ALA A 86 -14.78 4.40 1.64
CA ALA A 86 -14.32 4.28 0.27
C ALA A 86 -12.94 4.93 0.10
N TYR A 87 -11.88 4.20 0.42
CA TYR A 87 -10.50 4.66 0.26
C TYR A 87 -9.84 4.03 -0.95
N GLN A 88 -8.97 4.78 -1.60
CA GLN A 88 -8.16 4.29 -2.70
C GLN A 88 -6.78 4.92 -2.66
N CYS A 89 -5.74 4.09 -2.67
CA CYS A 89 -4.36 4.52 -2.78
C CYS A 89 -3.78 4.09 -4.13
N ALA A 90 -3.15 5.03 -4.81
CA ALA A 90 -2.40 4.83 -6.05
C ALA A 90 -0.94 5.19 -5.81
N ILE A 91 -0.05 4.23 -6.03
CA ILE A 91 1.39 4.39 -5.92
C ILE A 91 1.99 4.20 -7.30
N ASN A 92 2.79 5.16 -7.74
CA ASN A 92 3.51 5.11 -9.00
C ASN A 92 5.02 5.13 -8.71
N ILE A 93 5.71 4.07 -9.13
CA ILE A 93 7.16 3.95 -9.04
C ILE A 93 7.74 4.09 -10.44
N HIS A 94 8.64 5.05 -10.63
CA HIS A 94 9.33 5.30 -11.89
C HIS A 94 10.65 4.53 -11.93
N LYS A 95 10.98 3.95 -13.09
CA LYS A 95 12.25 3.27 -13.31
C LYS A 95 13.42 4.26 -13.24
N THR A 96 14.25 4.11 -12.23
CA THR A 96 15.48 4.86 -11.95
C THR A 96 16.57 3.93 -11.38
N GLN A 97 17.73 4.48 -11.05
CA GLN A 97 18.79 3.75 -10.34
C GLN A 97 18.40 3.32 -8.91
N PHE A 98 17.35 3.90 -8.33
CA PHE A 98 16.86 3.62 -6.98
C PHE A 98 15.67 2.66 -6.96
N SER A 99 15.26 2.14 -8.13
CA SER A 99 14.08 1.30 -8.25
C SER A 99 14.37 0.06 -9.09
N GLN A 100 13.72 -1.04 -8.75
CA GLN A 100 13.67 -2.23 -9.60
C GLN A 100 12.23 -2.41 -10.05
N ILE A 101 11.99 -2.56 -11.35
CA ILE A 101 10.65 -2.73 -11.92
C ILE A 101 10.67 -3.90 -12.90
N SER A 102 9.80 -4.88 -12.67
CA SER A 102 9.51 -6.02 -13.52
C SER A 102 7.99 -6.23 -13.57
N PRO A 103 7.45 -7.08 -14.48
CA PRO A 103 6.00 -7.20 -14.67
C PRO A 103 5.20 -7.50 -13.40
N ASN A 104 5.83 -8.21 -12.45
CA ASN A 104 5.18 -8.73 -11.26
C ASN A 104 5.79 -8.21 -9.96
N LYS A 105 6.81 -7.34 -10.04
CA LYS A 105 7.54 -6.85 -8.89
C LYS A 105 7.98 -5.42 -9.11
N ALA A 106 7.85 -4.60 -8.08
CA ALA A 106 8.51 -3.31 -8.03
C ALA A 106 9.11 -3.08 -6.65
N SER A 107 10.25 -2.40 -6.60
CA SER A 107 10.77 -1.84 -5.37
C SER A 107 11.37 -0.47 -5.62
N PHE A 108 11.36 0.37 -4.60
CA PHE A 108 12.09 1.61 -4.57
C PHE A 108 12.75 1.76 -3.20
N GLU A 109 14.03 2.10 -3.22
CA GLU A 109 14.86 2.17 -2.02
C GLU A 109 15.76 3.40 -2.08
N VAL A 110 15.74 4.18 -1.02
CA VAL A 110 16.61 5.35 -0.82
C VAL A 110 17.13 5.39 0.60
N HIS A 111 18.22 6.14 0.80
CA HIS A 111 18.92 6.26 2.07
C HIS A 111 19.24 7.72 2.40
N GLY A 112 19.62 7.97 3.66
CA GLY A 112 20.10 9.27 4.14
C GLY A 112 19.02 10.35 4.06
N ALA A 113 19.39 11.56 3.68
CA ALA A 113 18.48 12.72 3.69
C ALA A 113 17.19 12.50 2.87
N ALA A 114 17.25 11.75 1.76
CA ALA A 114 16.07 11.43 0.98
C ALA A 114 15.12 10.47 1.73
N ALA A 115 15.67 9.47 2.42
CA ALA A 115 14.87 8.57 3.27
C ALA A 115 14.24 9.33 4.44
N GLN A 116 15.03 10.18 5.10
CA GLN A 116 14.57 11.00 6.22
C GLN A 116 13.39 11.91 5.82
N ALA A 117 13.47 12.55 4.65
CA ALA A 117 12.41 13.40 4.14
C ALA A 117 11.10 12.63 3.93
N ILE A 118 11.16 11.43 3.34
CA ILE A 118 9.98 10.58 3.12
C ILE A 118 9.47 10.01 4.44
N PHE A 119 10.36 9.59 5.34
CA PHE A 119 10.01 9.07 6.66
C PHE A 119 9.18 10.08 7.48
N ALA A 120 9.50 11.37 7.39
CA ALA A 120 8.75 12.44 8.07
C ALA A 120 7.29 12.57 7.59
N GLU A 121 6.96 12.03 6.42
CA GLU A 121 5.63 12.02 5.83
C GLU A 121 4.75 10.86 6.34
N PHE A 122 5.23 10.05 7.30
CA PHE A 122 4.47 8.98 7.95
C PHE A 122 4.42 9.15 9.47
N HIS A 123 3.31 8.75 10.08
CA HIS A 123 3.23 8.55 11.52
C HIS A 123 4.03 7.29 11.88
N SER A 124 5.11 7.46 12.63
CA SER A 124 6.02 6.38 13.03
C SER A 124 5.99 6.16 14.55
N GLU A 125 6.30 4.93 14.96
CA GLU A 125 6.42 4.55 16.37
C GLU A 125 7.86 4.09 16.63
N ASN A 126 8.49 4.60 17.70
CA ASN A 126 9.86 4.25 18.07
C ASN A 126 10.90 4.44 16.95
N GLY A 127 10.71 5.45 16.09
CA GLY A 127 11.63 5.74 14.98
C GLY A 127 11.51 4.79 13.78
N VAL A 128 10.45 3.98 13.73
CA VAL A 128 10.20 3.04 12.64
C VAL A 128 8.76 3.20 12.15
N PHE A 129 8.61 3.20 10.84
CA PHE A 129 7.33 3.02 10.17
C PHE A 129 7.34 1.69 9.43
N SER A 130 6.31 0.88 9.66
CA SER A 130 6.10 -0.37 8.94
C SER A 130 4.65 -0.50 8.52
N PHE A 131 4.45 -0.81 7.25
CA PHE A 131 3.16 -1.07 6.67
C PHE A 131 3.22 -2.31 5.81
N ARG A 132 2.18 -3.13 5.88
CA ARG A 132 1.98 -4.31 5.06
C ARG A 132 0.49 -4.48 4.83
N ASP A 133 0.11 -4.73 3.58
CA ASP A 133 -1.26 -5.01 3.21
C ASP A 133 -1.71 -6.40 3.68
N GLU A 134 -3.02 -6.65 3.68
CA GLU A 134 -3.59 -7.92 4.14
C GLU A 134 -3.20 -9.10 3.24
N GLU A 135 -2.97 -8.86 1.94
CA GLU A 135 -2.55 -9.89 0.98
C GLU A 135 -1.04 -10.17 0.99
N ASN A 136 -0.24 -9.42 1.75
CA ASN A 136 1.22 -9.44 1.71
C ASN A 136 1.80 -9.20 0.31
N LEU A 137 1.13 -8.42 -0.55
CA LEU A 137 1.64 -8.06 -1.88
C LEU A 137 2.36 -6.72 -1.87
N PHE A 138 2.16 -5.91 -0.84
CA PHE A 138 2.70 -4.56 -0.72
C PHE A 138 3.19 -4.27 0.71
N ALA A 139 4.40 -3.72 0.81
CA ALA A 139 4.96 -3.30 2.08
C ALA A 139 5.74 -2.00 1.96
N ILE A 140 5.78 -1.26 3.06
CA ILE A 140 6.63 -0.09 3.27
C ILE A 140 7.38 -0.29 4.59
N GLU A 141 8.69 -0.07 4.55
CA GLU A 141 9.54 0.01 5.74
C GLU A 141 10.30 1.32 5.66
N ALA A 142 10.19 2.15 6.70
CA ALA A 142 10.88 3.42 6.75
C ALA A 142 11.47 3.70 8.13
N THR A 143 12.71 4.15 8.12
CA THR A 143 13.45 4.74 9.24
C THR A 143 14.06 6.06 8.75
N PRO A 144 14.63 6.90 9.63
CA PRO A 144 15.36 8.09 9.20
C PRO A 144 16.49 7.80 8.19
N ASP A 145 17.08 6.60 8.23
CA ASP A 145 18.24 6.24 7.40
C ASP A 145 17.88 5.51 6.10
N ARG A 146 16.70 4.91 6.03
CA ARG A 146 16.28 4.03 4.93
C ARG A 146 14.78 4.11 4.70
N PHE A 147 14.41 4.26 3.43
CA PHE A 147 13.03 4.07 2.98
C PHE A 147 13.00 2.96 1.93
N LEU A 148 12.15 1.96 2.15
CA LEU A 148 11.91 0.85 1.24
C LEU A 148 10.41 0.70 1.00
N ILE A 149 10.01 0.63 -0.26
CA ILE A 149 8.67 0.22 -0.69
C ILE A 149 8.81 -0.96 -1.63
N VAL A 150 8.01 -2.00 -1.43
CA VAL A 150 8.03 -3.22 -2.22
C VAL A 150 6.62 -3.61 -2.62
N PHE A 151 6.47 -4.03 -3.87
CA PHE A 151 5.30 -4.69 -4.40
C PHE A 151 5.72 -5.99 -5.10
N SER A 152 4.97 -7.07 -4.91
CA SER A 152 5.18 -8.36 -5.56
C SER A 152 3.87 -9.12 -5.66
N THR A 153 3.49 -9.56 -6.86
CA THR A 153 2.29 -10.39 -7.07
C THR A 153 2.43 -11.81 -6.49
N SER A 154 3.63 -12.18 -6.04
CA SER A 154 3.93 -13.49 -5.44
C SER A 154 4.14 -13.40 -3.92
N GLY A 155 3.87 -12.24 -3.32
CA GLY A 155 4.15 -11.96 -1.92
C GLY A 155 5.47 -11.21 -1.71
N VAL A 156 5.53 -10.42 -0.64
CA VAL A 156 6.69 -9.62 -0.18
C VAL A 156 7.26 -10.11 1.14
#